data_AF-J1S951-F1
#
_entry.id   AF-J1S951-F1
#
_cell.length_a   1.000
_cell.length_b   1.000
_cell.length_c   1.000
_cell.angle_alpha   90.00
_cell.angle_beta   90.00
_cell.angle_gamma   90.00
#
_symmetry.space_group_name_H-M   'P 1'
#
loop_
_entity.id
_entity.type
_entity.pdbx_description
1 polymer ?
#
loop_
_entity_poly.entity_id
_entity_poly.type
_entity_poly.pdbx_seq_one_letter_code
_entity_poly.pdbx_strand_id
1 'polypeptide(L)'
;MRDGVLTRGARGAGALICLLLALLSAGWIIRDLAVAEHGADVWWAWLGETRRPREFTAWATSALDPLLVLGALAAAVAQVRTAVASSVAAGALLSLAAAVALLRIPLVWVLGADWLQGLDGGLTGWARLTVLAQLALAAALFVVVAAGRRRSPGRPGRHTAGSAHGPAGAMAPVYGVVRAVPSVVGPGRPGSPYRGSAGTIAVLLGAAGLVLAGWEIHWRQQLGWYLYRKGLLGDASVFRALLQPPVHWQGAALAALSLGAAAAALRRAALSRPAALTAAALLLAHGAVALVHTARAGAFGRLAALSLRSHLEAGTAVFVAAAALGVLLAAVRPGLPDTSRDLDAVRAYGSAPGEARPPHAPPPPSRLPPGW
;
A
#
# COMPACT_ATOMS: atom_id res chain seq x y z
N MET A 1 -9.00 -9.69 16.02
CA MET A 1 -9.70 -9.46 14.74
C MET A 1 -9.74 -10.77 13.97
N ARG A 2 -10.93 -11.36 13.80
CA ARG A 2 -11.14 -12.51 12.89
C ARG A 2 -11.13 -11.99 11.46
N ASP A 3 -10.49 -12.73 10.55
CA ASP A 3 -10.35 -12.33 9.15
C ASP A 3 -11.72 -12.40 8.45
N GLY A 4 -12.30 -11.23 8.17
CA GLY A 4 -13.52 -11.14 7.37
C GLY A 4 -13.18 -11.40 5.90
N VAL A 5 -13.82 -12.41 5.31
CA VAL A 5 -13.72 -12.71 3.87
C VAL A 5 -14.55 -11.68 3.11
N LEU A 6 -13.95 -10.99 2.13
CA LEU A 6 -14.68 -10.13 1.19
C LEU A 6 -15.64 -10.99 0.36
N THR A 7 -16.91 -10.57 0.28
CA THR A 7 -17.89 -11.25 -0.56
C THR A 7 -17.52 -11.17 -2.04
N ARG A 8 -17.97 -12.15 -2.85
CA ARG A 8 -17.74 -12.15 -4.31
C ARG A 8 -18.26 -10.86 -4.97
N GLY A 9 -19.42 -10.36 -4.52
CA GLY A 9 -19.98 -9.08 -4.96
C GLY A 9 -19.07 -7.89 -4.62
N ALA A 10 -18.52 -7.84 -3.41
CA ALA A 10 -17.58 -6.78 -3.02
C ALA A 10 -16.28 -6.83 -3.84
N ARG A 11 -15.78 -8.03 -4.18
CA ARG A 11 -14.61 -8.17 -5.07
C ARG A 11 -14.92 -7.65 -6.48
N GLY A 12 -16.07 -8.02 -7.05
CA GLY A 12 -16.50 -7.54 -8.36
C GLY A 12 -16.66 -6.01 -8.41
N ALA A 13 -17.36 -5.44 -7.43
CA ALA A 13 -17.53 -3.99 -7.32
C ALA A 13 -16.19 -3.27 -7.13
N GLY A 14 -15.32 -3.79 -6.25
CA GLY A 14 -13.97 -3.26 -6.06
C GLY A 14 -13.14 -3.28 -7.34
N ALA A 15 -13.20 -4.36 -8.13
CA ALA A 15 -12.51 -4.46 -9.41
C ALA A 15 -13.00 -3.40 -10.41
N LEU A 16 -14.31 -3.24 -10.53
CA LEU A 16 -14.92 -2.25 -11.42
C LEU A 16 -14.52 -0.83 -11.03
N ILE A 17 -14.62 -0.48 -9.75
CA ILE A 17 -14.24 0.85 -9.26
C ILE A 17 -12.75 1.14 -9.52
N CYS A 18 -11.88 0.15 -9.30
CA CYS A 18 -10.46 0.26 -9.64
C CYS A 18 -10.22 0.47 -11.15
N LEU A 19 -10.94 -0.25 -12.02
CA LEU A 19 -10.85 -0.05 -13.47
C LEU A 19 -11.31 1.37 -13.87
N LEU A 20 -12.40 1.87 -13.28
CA LEU A 20 -12.86 3.24 -13.53
C LEU A 20 -11.82 4.29 -13.11
N LEU A 21 -11.20 4.12 -11.93
CA LEU A 21 -10.10 5.00 -11.49
C LEU A 21 -8.91 4.99 -12.45
N ALA A 22 -8.54 3.79 -12.94
CA ALA A 22 -7.46 3.63 -13.91
C ALA A 22 -7.80 4.32 -15.24
N LEU A 23 -9.02 4.13 -15.78
CA LEU A 23 -9.46 4.73 -17.03
C LEU A 23 -9.53 6.26 -16.95
N LEU A 24 -10.08 6.81 -15.86
CA LEU A 24 -10.12 8.27 -15.65
C LEU A 24 -8.71 8.87 -15.66
N SER A 25 -7.77 8.24 -14.97
CA SER A 25 -6.39 8.73 -14.91
C SER A 25 -5.65 8.52 -16.24
N ALA A 26 -5.87 7.40 -16.91
CA ALA A 26 -5.29 7.10 -18.22
C ALA A 26 -5.78 8.06 -19.30
N GLY A 27 -7.05 8.49 -19.26
CA GLY A 27 -7.59 9.49 -20.19
C GLY A 27 -6.81 10.82 -20.15
N TRP A 28 -6.41 11.26 -18.95
CA TRP A 28 -5.58 12.45 -18.79
C TRP A 28 -4.14 12.26 -19.27
N ILE A 29 -3.56 11.07 -19.07
CA ILE A 29 -2.23 10.74 -19.61
C ILE A 29 -2.26 10.72 -21.15
N ILE A 30 -3.29 10.12 -21.75
CA ILE A 30 -3.48 10.09 -23.20
C ILE A 30 -3.65 11.51 -23.75
N ARG A 31 -4.42 12.36 -23.06
CA ARG A 31 -4.54 13.78 -23.41
C ARG A 31 -3.18 14.48 -23.41
N ASP A 32 -2.40 14.33 -22.33
CA ASP A 32 -1.09 14.98 -22.25
C ASP A 32 -0.17 14.49 -23.37
N LEU A 33 -0.18 13.19 -23.70
CA LEU A 33 0.57 12.64 -24.84
C LEU A 33 0.10 13.20 -26.19
N ALA A 34 -1.21 13.47 -26.35
CA ALA A 34 -1.77 14.01 -27.59
C ALA A 34 -1.40 15.49 -27.82
N VAL A 35 -1.29 16.29 -26.75
CA VAL A 35 -0.94 17.72 -26.83
C VAL A 35 0.58 17.95 -26.74
N ALA A 36 1.35 16.96 -26.30
CA ALA A 36 2.80 17.01 -26.26
C ALA A 36 3.43 17.17 -27.65
N GLU A 37 4.60 17.81 -27.73
CA GLU A 37 5.34 17.88 -28.98
C GLU A 37 5.95 16.51 -29.33
N HIS A 38 6.61 15.93 -28.34
CA HIS A 38 7.17 14.59 -28.36
C HIS A 38 6.67 13.85 -27.13
N GLY A 39 6.44 12.53 -27.23
CA GLY A 39 6.03 11.73 -26.06
C GLY A 39 7.03 11.82 -24.89
N ALA A 40 8.31 12.06 -25.18
CA ALA A 40 9.33 12.31 -24.18
C ALA A 40 9.11 13.60 -23.37
N ASP A 41 8.37 14.58 -23.89
CA ASP A 41 8.09 15.83 -23.18
C ASP A 41 7.21 15.61 -21.96
N VAL A 42 6.26 14.66 -22.04
CA VAL A 42 5.44 14.26 -20.88
C VAL A 42 6.33 13.66 -19.80
N TRP A 43 7.27 12.80 -20.19
CA TRP A 43 8.24 12.21 -19.27
C TRP A 43 9.10 13.28 -18.59
N TRP A 44 9.60 14.26 -19.35
CA TRP A 44 10.38 15.37 -18.79
C TRP A 44 9.54 16.31 -17.92
N ALA A 45 8.29 16.56 -18.28
CA ALA A 45 7.34 17.32 -17.47
C ALA A 45 7.08 16.64 -16.13
N TRP A 46 6.88 15.32 -16.11
CA TRP A 46 6.74 14.53 -14.89
C TRP A 46 7.99 14.59 -14.00
N LEU A 47 9.17 14.70 -14.59
CA LEU A 47 10.45 14.87 -13.88
C LEU A 47 10.70 16.33 -13.43
N GLY A 48 9.75 17.22 -13.66
CA GLY A 48 9.76 18.59 -13.16
C GLY A 48 10.40 19.62 -14.10
N GLU A 49 10.67 19.26 -15.37
CA GLU A 49 11.05 20.24 -16.38
C GLU A 49 9.85 21.09 -16.81
N THR A 50 10.06 22.39 -16.94
CA THR A 50 9.06 23.32 -17.47
C THR A 50 9.08 23.31 -19.00
N ARG A 51 8.79 22.16 -19.62
CA ARG A 51 8.46 22.10 -21.05
C ARG A 51 7.03 22.55 -21.24
N ARG A 52 6.75 23.45 -22.19
CA ARG A 52 5.38 23.85 -22.51
C ARG A 52 4.78 22.88 -23.54
N PRO A 53 3.48 22.54 -23.46
CA PRO A 53 2.80 21.80 -24.52
C PRO A 53 2.80 22.58 -25.85
N ARG A 54 2.45 21.93 -26.97
CA ARG A 54 2.35 22.58 -28.30
C ARG A 54 1.34 23.73 -28.31
N GLU A 55 0.23 23.54 -27.61
CA GLU A 55 -0.84 24.52 -27.48
C GLU A 55 -0.63 25.37 -26.22
N PHE A 56 -1.24 26.55 -26.14
CA PHE A 56 -1.29 27.38 -24.92
C PHE A 56 -2.16 26.74 -23.82
N THR A 57 -1.89 25.48 -23.48
CA THR A 57 -2.63 24.69 -22.51
C THR A 57 -1.71 24.21 -21.39
N ALA A 58 -2.30 23.72 -20.30
CA ALA A 58 -1.57 23.18 -19.15
C ALA A 58 -1.46 21.66 -19.21
N TRP A 59 -0.32 21.12 -18.74
CA TRP A 59 -0.19 19.70 -18.41
C TRP A 59 -1.25 19.31 -17.39
N ALA A 60 -1.86 18.14 -17.58
CA ALA A 60 -2.81 17.63 -16.61
C ALA A 60 -2.17 16.72 -15.57
N THR A 61 -1.16 15.95 -15.95
CA THR A 61 -0.64 14.84 -15.15
C THR A 61 0.77 15.09 -14.62
N SER A 62 1.16 14.26 -13.65
CA SER A 62 2.40 14.27 -12.91
C SER A 62 2.99 12.86 -12.82
N ALA A 63 4.21 12.74 -12.30
CA ALA A 63 4.88 11.45 -12.09
C ALA A 63 4.09 10.46 -11.20
N LEU A 64 3.12 10.93 -10.39
CA LEU A 64 2.31 10.07 -9.52
C LEU A 64 1.12 9.44 -10.26
N ASP A 65 0.64 10.05 -11.35
CA ASP A 65 -0.55 9.58 -12.07
C ASP A 65 -0.38 8.19 -12.69
N PRO A 66 0.75 7.85 -13.34
CA PRO A 66 1.00 6.50 -13.82
C PRO A 66 1.01 5.46 -12.69
N LEU A 67 1.53 5.82 -11.51
CA LEU A 67 1.53 4.92 -10.37
C LEU A 67 0.13 4.67 -9.81
N LEU A 68 -0.74 5.69 -9.84
CA LEU A 68 -2.15 5.52 -9.46
C LEU A 68 -2.89 4.62 -10.46
N VAL A 69 -2.61 4.75 -11.77
CA VAL A 69 -3.14 3.84 -12.81
C VAL A 69 -2.67 2.41 -12.55
N LEU A 70 -1.36 2.19 -12.41
CA LEU A 70 -0.79 0.85 -12.19
C LEU A 70 -1.28 0.24 -10.86
N GLY A 71 -1.36 1.04 -9.80
CA GLY A 71 -1.91 0.62 -8.51
C GLY A 71 -3.38 0.21 -8.60
N ALA A 72 -4.18 0.98 -9.34
CA ALA A 72 -5.58 0.65 -9.60
C ALA A 72 -5.75 -0.64 -10.41
N LEU A 73 -4.97 -0.82 -11.48
CA LEU A 73 -4.97 -2.05 -12.27
C LEU A 73 -4.53 -3.26 -11.43
N ALA A 74 -3.46 -3.14 -10.63
CA ALA A 74 -2.99 -4.19 -9.75
C ALA A 74 -4.05 -4.56 -8.69
N ALA A 75 -4.72 -3.56 -8.11
CA ALA A 75 -5.81 -3.79 -7.17
C ALA A 75 -7.03 -4.48 -7.82
N ALA A 76 -7.38 -4.11 -9.05
CA ALA A 76 -8.44 -4.77 -9.83
C ALA A 76 -8.09 -6.24 -10.10
N VAL A 77 -6.88 -6.52 -10.57
CA VAL A 77 -6.38 -7.88 -10.77
C VAL A 77 -6.41 -8.68 -9.46
N ALA A 78 -5.99 -8.07 -8.34
CA ALA A 78 -6.05 -8.71 -7.03
C ALA A 78 -7.48 -9.06 -6.60
N GLN A 79 -8.49 -8.30 -7.02
CA GLN A 79 -9.89 -8.66 -6.76
C GLN A 79 -10.37 -9.86 -7.59
N VAL A 80 -9.98 -9.93 -8.86
CA VAL A 80 -10.44 -10.98 -9.78
C VAL A 80 -9.71 -12.31 -9.56
N ARG A 81 -8.43 -12.27 -9.18
CA ARG A 81 -7.64 -13.50 -8.97
C ARG A 81 -8.05 -14.22 -7.69
N THR A 82 -8.53 -15.45 -7.86
CA THR A 82 -8.93 -16.35 -6.77
C THR A 82 -7.77 -16.73 -5.84
N ALA A 83 -6.54 -16.76 -6.36
CA ALA A 83 -5.33 -17.05 -5.60
C ALA A 83 -4.95 -15.96 -4.57
N VAL A 84 -5.52 -14.75 -4.67
CA VAL A 84 -5.22 -13.66 -3.75
C VAL A 84 -6.14 -13.71 -2.53
N ALA A 85 -5.52 -13.81 -1.35
CA ALA A 85 -6.22 -13.79 -0.06
C ALA A 85 -7.08 -12.53 0.10
N SER A 86 -8.30 -12.69 0.63
CA SER A 86 -9.28 -11.60 0.77
C SER A 86 -8.78 -10.42 1.61
N SER A 87 -7.92 -10.68 2.59
CA SER A 87 -7.32 -9.63 3.42
C SER A 87 -6.34 -8.75 2.63
N VAL A 88 -5.55 -9.35 1.74
CA VAL A 88 -4.62 -8.64 0.85
C VAL A 88 -5.40 -7.83 -0.18
N ALA A 89 -6.43 -8.43 -0.78
CA ALA A 89 -7.35 -7.75 -1.68
C ALA A 89 -8.03 -6.55 -1.01
N ALA A 90 -8.53 -6.70 0.23
CA ALA A 90 -9.11 -5.58 0.98
C ALA A 90 -8.08 -4.51 1.31
N GLY A 91 -6.87 -4.92 1.71
CA GLY A 91 -5.78 -3.99 2.01
C GLY A 91 -5.36 -3.18 0.79
N ALA A 92 -5.32 -3.78 -0.41
CA ALA A 92 -5.02 -3.10 -1.67
C ALA A 92 -6.07 -2.04 -2.02
N LEU A 93 -7.37 -2.34 -1.82
CA LEU A 93 -8.42 -1.34 -2.03
C LEU A 93 -8.29 -0.17 -1.06
N LEU A 94 -8.03 -0.44 0.23
CA LEU A 94 -7.87 0.60 1.24
C LEU A 94 -6.62 1.45 1.01
N SER A 95 -5.49 0.85 0.63
CA SER A 95 -4.26 1.59 0.37
C SER A 95 -4.37 2.47 -0.86
N LEU A 96 -4.97 1.95 -1.95
CA LEU A 96 -5.27 2.73 -3.15
C LEU A 96 -6.24 3.87 -2.86
N ALA A 97 -7.35 3.60 -2.15
CA ALA A 97 -8.33 4.61 -1.80
C ALA A 97 -7.72 5.73 -0.94
N ALA A 98 -6.86 5.38 0.03
CA ALA A 98 -6.14 6.36 0.85
C ALA A 98 -5.17 7.21 0.01
N ALA A 99 -4.42 6.59 -0.91
CA ALA A 99 -3.50 7.31 -1.79
C ALA A 99 -4.25 8.27 -2.73
N VAL A 100 -5.31 7.80 -3.39
CA VAL A 100 -6.15 8.64 -4.27
C VAL A 100 -6.78 9.78 -3.45
N ALA A 101 -7.39 9.49 -2.31
CA ALA A 101 -8.02 10.50 -1.48
C ALA A 101 -7.01 11.57 -1.06
N LEU A 102 -5.89 11.17 -0.44
CA LEU A 102 -4.89 12.12 0.03
C LEU A 102 -4.30 12.95 -1.11
N LEU A 103 -4.00 12.38 -2.28
CA LEU A 103 -3.40 13.13 -3.38
C LEU A 103 -4.40 14.01 -4.14
N ARG A 104 -5.71 13.72 -4.07
CA ARG A 104 -6.73 14.42 -4.87
C ARG A 104 -7.59 15.41 -4.09
N ILE A 105 -7.73 15.24 -2.77
CA ILE A 105 -8.47 16.18 -1.90
C ILE A 105 -8.10 17.65 -2.17
N PRO A 106 -6.83 18.07 -2.24
CA PRO A 106 -6.51 19.49 -2.41
C PRO A 106 -6.97 20.07 -3.74
N LEU A 107 -7.10 19.22 -4.77
CA LEU A 107 -7.48 19.65 -6.09
C LEU A 107 -8.93 20.12 -6.18
N VAL A 108 -9.78 19.73 -5.21
CA VAL A 108 -11.20 20.15 -5.16
C VAL A 108 -11.32 21.67 -5.01
N TRP A 109 -10.46 22.27 -4.18
CA TRP A 109 -10.44 23.71 -3.97
C TRP A 109 -9.44 24.42 -4.87
N VAL A 110 -8.29 23.80 -5.19
CA VAL A 110 -7.31 24.39 -6.12
C VAL A 110 -7.96 24.62 -7.48
N LEU A 111 -8.58 23.60 -8.09
CA LEU A 111 -9.19 23.74 -9.43
C LEU A 111 -10.45 24.62 -9.45
N GLY A 112 -10.94 25.06 -8.29
CA GLY A 112 -12.03 26.02 -8.16
C GLY A 112 -11.59 27.44 -7.83
N ALA A 113 -10.28 27.69 -7.76
CA ALA A 113 -9.76 28.98 -7.32
C ALA A 113 -9.73 30.02 -8.45
N ASP A 114 -10.02 31.27 -8.11
CA ASP A 114 -10.16 32.36 -9.08
C ASP A 114 -8.86 32.69 -9.83
N TRP A 115 -7.70 32.40 -9.25
CA TRP A 115 -6.40 32.61 -9.90
C TRP A 115 -6.13 31.65 -11.08
N LEU A 116 -6.95 30.59 -11.25
CA LEU A 116 -6.91 29.70 -12.42
C LEU A 116 -7.81 30.15 -13.57
N GLN A 117 -8.56 31.25 -13.42
CA GLN A 117 -9.51 31.74 -14.44
C GLN A 117 -8.85 32.17 -15.76
N GLY A 118 -7.52 32.30 -15.81
CA GLY A 118 -6.75 32.56 -17.04
C GLY A 118 -6.39 31.31 -17.86
N LEU A 119 -6.63 30.10 -17.33
CA LEU A 119 -6.54 28.85 -18.10
C LEU A 119 -7.91 28.55 -18.74
N ASP A 120 -7.93 27.72 -19.79
CA ASP A 120 -9.16 27.27 -20.45
C ASP A 120 -10.20 26.80 -19.42
N GLY A 121 -11.25 27.60 -19.21
CA GLY A 121 -12.24 27.36 -18.15
C GLY A 121 -12.98 26.03 -18.30
N GLY A 122 -13.13 25.55 -19.54
CA GLY A 122 -13.66 24.20 -19.80
C GLY A 122 -12.74 23.10 -19.26
N LEU A 123 -11.42 23.26 -19.43
CA LEU A 123 -10.44 22.26 -19.04
C LEU A 123 -10.32 22.11 -17.52
N THR A 124 -10.25 23.23 -16.80
CA THR A 124 -10.23 23.24 -15.33
C THR A 124 -11.52 22.67 -14.75
N GLY A 125 -12.68 22.96 -15.39
CA GLY A 125 -13.96 22.35 -15.08
C GLY A 125 -13.96 20.83 -15.21
N TRP A 126 -13.49 20.29 -16.36
CA TRP A 126 -13.38 18.85 -16.58
C TRP A 126 -12.39 18.17 -15.61
N ALA A 127 -11.28 18.83 -15.30
CA ALA A 127 -10.32 18.34 -14.30
C ALA A 127 -10.97 18.25 -12.92
N ARG A 128 -11.72 19.29 -12.51
CA ARG A 128 -12.43 19.30 -11.22
C ARG A 128 -13.49 18.21 -11.13
N LEU A 129 -14.28 18.00 -12.19
CA LEU A 129 -15.23 16.90 -12.27
C LEU A 129 -14.54 15.53 -12.16
N THR A 130 -13.40 15.36 -12.82
CA THR A 130 -12.62 14.12 -12.72
C THR A 130 -12.11 13.89 -11.30
N VAL A 131 -11.60 14.93 -10.63
CA VAL A 131 -11.15 14.85 -9.23
C VAL A 131 -12.30 14.46 -8.31
N LEU A 132 -13.47 15.08 -8.46
CA LEU A 132 -14.66 14.74 -7.67
C LEU A 132 -15.09 13.29 -7.91
N ALA A 133 -15.08 12.82 -9.16
CA ALA A 133 -15.36 11.43 -9.49
C ALA A 133 -14.33 10.47 -8.87
N GLN A 134 -13.03 10.78 -8.94
CA GLN A 134 -11.98 9.97 -8.32
C GLN A 134 -12.13 9.90 -6.80
N LEU A 135 -12.49 11.00 -6.13
CA LEU A 135 -12.77 11.02 -4.69
C LEU A 135 -14.02 10.24 -4.32
N ALA A 136 -15.09 10.34 -5.11
CA ALA A 136 -16.30 9.53 -4.92
C ALA A 136 -16.01 8.04 -5.09
N LEU A 137 -15.21 7.66 -6.08
CA LEU A 137 -14.75 6.27 -6.29
C LEU A 137 -13.86 5.79 -5.12
N ALA A 138 -12.95 6.62 -4.62
CA ALA A 138 -12.15 6.31 -3.44
C ALA A 138 -13.02 6.10 -2.18
N ALA A 139 -14.03 6.95 -1.97
CA ALA A 139 -15.02 6.78 -0.91
C ALA A 139 -15.81 5.46 -1.09
N ALA A 140 -16.23 5.15 -2.31
CA ALA A 140 -16.91 3.90 -2.63
C ALA A 140 -16.02 2.67 -2.32
N LEU A 141 -14.72 2.72 -2.56
CA LEU A 141 -13.79 1.65 -2.16
C LEU A 141 -13.77 1.43 -0.64
N PHE A 142 -13.75 2.50 0.16
CA PHE A 142 -13.86 2.39 1.62
C PHE A 142 -15.17 1.71 2.03
N VAL A 143 -16.29 2.11 1.42
CA VAL A 143 -17.62 1.53 1.66
C VAL A 143 -17.67 0.07 1.25
N VAL A 144 -17.15 -0.30 0.07
CA VAL A 144 -17.09 -1.69 -0.42
C VAL A 144 -16.33 -2.58 0.55
N VAL A 145 -15.19 -2.12 1.09
CA VAL A 145 -14.43 -2.88 2.08
C VAL A 145 -15.18 -2.96 3.42
N ALA A 146 -15.81 -1.88 3.87
CA ALA A 146 -16.57 -1.85 5.13
C ALA A 146 -17.80 -2.77 5.07
N ALA A 147 -18.61 -2.66 4.02
CA ALA A 147 -19.82 -3.45 3.81
C ALA A 147 -19.51 -4.91 3.41
N GLY A 148 -18.42 -5.12 2.66
CA GLY A 148 -18.00 -6.44 2.18
C GLY A 148 -17.40 -7.35 3.24
N ARG A 149 -17.02 -6.81 4.41
CA ARG A 149 -16.51 -7.59 5.55
C ARG A 149 -17.67 -8.29 6.24
N ARG A 150 -17.91 -9.57 5.91
CA ARG A 150 -18.77 -10.41 6.75
C ARG A 150 -18.10 -10.59 8.12
N ARG A 151 -18.76 -10.12 9.18
CA ARG A 151 -18.43 -10.57 10.54
C ARG A 151 -18.74 -12.06 10.56
N SER A 152 -17.71 -12.89 10.72
CA SER A 152 -17.90 -14.30 11.04
C SER A 152 -18.84 -14.34 12.25
N PRO A 153 -20.02 -15.00 12.17
CA PRO A 153 -20.95 -15.06 13.28
C PRO A 153 -20.16 -15.47 14.51
N GLY A 154 -20.19 -14.64 15.55
CA GLY A 154 -19.60 -15.03 16.83
C GLY A 154 -20.21 -16.37 17.18
N ARG A 155 -19.40 -17.43 17.26
CA ARG A 155 -19.77 -18.74 17.81
C ARG A 155 -20.67 -18.46 19.03
N PRO A 156 -21.99 -18.71 18.96
CA PRO A 156 -22.84 -18.53 20.11
C PRO A 156 -22.35 -19.45 21.22
N GLY A 157 -22.59 -19.02 22.45
CA GLY A 157 -22.02 -19.57 23.68
C GLY A 157 -21.90 -21.08 23.71
N ARG A 158 -20.78 -21.52 24.25
CA ARG A 158 -20.59 -22.84 24.83
C ARG A 158 -21.57 -22.95 26.00
N HIS A 159 -22.79 -23.40 25.74
CA HIS A 159 -23.66 -23.94 26.78
C HIS A 159 -23.39 -25.44 26.93
N THR A 160 -23.29 -25.79 28.20
CA THR A 160 -23.02 -27.07 28.85
C THR A 160 -24.12 -28.12 28.66
N ALA A 161 -23.71 -29.39 28.69
CA ALA A 161 -24.50 -30.63 28.95
C ALA A 161 -25.62 -30.96 27.93
N GLY A 162 -25.89 -32.19 27.51
CA GLY A 162 -25.46 -33.54 27.87
C GLY A 162 -26.38 -34.52 27.10
N SER A 163 -26.24 -35.82 27.37
CA SER A 163 -27.06 -36.97 26.92
C SER A 163 -26.79 -37.58 25.54
N ALA A 164 -25.91 -38.60 25.58
CA ALA A 164 -26.14 -40.01 25.22
C ALA A 164 -27.19 -40.44 24.16
N HIS A 165 -26.77 -41.50 23.45
CA HIS A 165 -27.51 -42.56 22.74
C HIS A 165 -27.81 -42.41 21.25
N GLY A 166 -27.20 -43.31 20.47
CA GLY A 166 -27.55 -43.64 19.09
C GLY A 166 -26.42 -44.38 18.35
N PRO A 167 -26.48 -45.72 18.17
CA PRO A 167 -25.49 -46.50 17.43
C PRO A 167 -25.89 -46.64 15.95
N ALA A 168 -24.91 -46.59 15.04
CA ALA A 168 -24.81 -47.44 13.84
C ALA A 168 -23.73 -46.93 12.87
N GLY A 169 -22.74 -47.79 12.63
CA GLY A 169 -22.29 -48.14 11.28
C GLY A 169 -21.71 -47.05 10.39
N ALA A 170 -20.43 -46.72 10.60
CA ALA A 170 -19.55 -46.34 9.50
C ALA A 170 -18.18 -47.00 9.72
N MET A 171 -17.94 -48.11 9.01
CA MET A 171 -16.60 -48.72 8.88
C MET A 171 -15.62 -47.66 8.40
N ALA A 172 -14.67 -47.29 9.25
CA ALA A 172 -13.49 -46.53 8.85
C ALA A 172 -12.46 -47.48 8.22
N PRO A 173 -11.75 -47.06 7.15
CA PRO A 173 -10.77 -47.91 6.50
C PRO A 173 -9.64 -48.27 7.45
N VAL A 174 -9.43 -49.58 7.57
CA VAL A 174 -8.32 -50.23 8.24
C VAL A 174 -7.06 -50.05 7.36
N TYR A 175 -5.94 -49.73 8.01
CA TYR A 175 -4.63 -49.34 7.47
C TYR A 175 -4.54 -47.92 6.89
N GLY A 176 -4.24 -46.96 7.77
CA GLY A 176 -3.70 -45.66 7.38
C GLY A 176 -2.45 -45.38 8.20
N VAL A 177 -1.30 -45.27 7.54
CA VAL A 177 -0.18 -44.47 8.04
C VAL A 177 -0.72 -43.06 8.18
N VAL A 178 -1.20 -42.70 9.37
CA VAL A 178 -1.47 -41.31 9.70
C VAL A 178 -0.09 -40.69 9.87
N ARG A 179 0.48 -40.17 8.78
CA ARG A 179 1.39 -39.05 8.93
C ARG A 179 0.56 -38.03 9.70
N ALA A 180 0.95 -37.75 10.94
CA ALA A 180 0.57 -36.50 11.55
C ALA A 180 1.01 -35.44 10.54
N VAL A 181 0.05 -34.93 9.76
CA VAL A 181 0.26 -33.67 9.06
C VAL A 181 0.67 -32.75 10.19
N PRO A 182 1.91 -32.21 10.19
CA PRO A 182 2.35 -31.32 11.25
C PRO A 182 1.21 -30.34 11.45
N SER A 183 0.78 -30.13 12.70
CA SER A 183 -0.05 -28.98 13.00
C SER A 183 0.84 -27.78 12.72
N VAL A 184 0.86 -27.37 11.44
CA VAL A 184 1.54 -26.17 10.97
C VAL A 184 1.05 -25.10 11.92
N VAL A 185 1.96 -24.59 12.76
CA VAL A 185 1.78 -23.30 13.41
C VAL A 185 1.44 -22.38 12.25
N GLY A 186 0.14 -22.03 12.16
CA GLY A 186 -0.48 -21.67 10.88
C GLY A 186 0.34 -20.61 10.15
N PRO A 187 0.41 -20.67 8.79
CA PRO A 187 1.06 -19.62 8.03
C PRO A 187 0.57 -18.27 8.55
N GLY A 188 1.49 -17.35 8.85
CA GLY A 188 1.17 -16.04 9.41
C GLY A 188 -0.01 -15.41 8.65
N ARG A 189 -0.86 -14.64 9.34
CA ARG A 189 -2.12 -14.10 8.79
C ARG A 189 -1.93 -13.66 7.33
N PRO A 190 -2.76 -14.12 6.38
CA PRO A 190 -2.58 -13.81 4.97
C PRO A 190 -2.40 -12.30 4.76
N GLY A 191 -1.27 -11.91 4.17
CA GLY A 191 -0.91 -10.50 3.94
C GLY A 191 -0.04 -9.84 5.00
N SER A 192 0.25 -10.49 6.13
CA SER A 192 1.22 -9.99 7.11
C SER A 192 2.66 -10.38 6.71
N PRO A 193 3.62 -9.44 6.67
CA PRO A 193 5.02 -9.75 6.47
C PRO A 193 5.59 -10.55 7.65
N TYR A 194 6.64 -11.35 7.38
CA TYR A 194 7.40 -12.08 8.39
C TYR A 194 7.94 -11.12 9.46
N ARG A 195 8.27 -11.60 10.68
CA ARG A 195 8.76 -10.72 11.76
C ARG A 195 9.95 -9.85 11.33
N GLY A 196 10.91 -10.44 10.62
CA GLY A 196 12.07 -9.73 10.06
C GLY A 196 11.68 -8.68 9.02
N SER A 197 10.90 -9.06 7.99
CA SER A 197 10.51 -8.11 6.93
C SER A 197 9.54 -7.05 7.43
N ALA A 198 8.67 -7.35 8.39
CA ALA A 198 7.81 -6.37 9.05
C ALA A 198 8.62 -5.31 9.79
N GLY A 199 9.68 -5.72 10.49
CA GLY A 199 10.63 -4.82 11.12
C GLY A 199 11.34 -3.92 10.12
N THR A 200 11.88 -4.49 9.03
CA THR A 200 12.53 -3.72 7.96
C THR A 200 11.57 -2.71 7.33
N ILE A 201 10.34 -3.12 7.00
CA ILE A 201 9.31 -2.24 6.44
C ILE A 201 8.98 -1.11 7.41
N ALA A 202 8.76 -1.43 8.68
CA ALA A 202 8.43 -0.43 9.70
C ALA A 202 9.54 0.59 9.91
N VAL A 203 10.80 0.14 9.97
CA VAL A 203 11.95 1.02 10.16
C VAL A 203 12.17 1.90 8.93
N LEU A 204 12.21 1.33 7.73
CA LEU A 204 12.49 2.10 6.51
C LEU A 204 11.37 3.09 6.19
N LEU A 205 10.10 2.68 6.22
CA LEU A 205 8.98 3.60 5.99
C LEU A 205 8.79 4.59 7.13
N GLY A 206 9.03 4.15 8.38
CA GLY A 206 8.97 5.03 9.55
C GLY A 206 10.02 6.14 9.47
N ALA A 207 11.26 5.78 9.16
CA ALA A 207 12.35 6.74 9.00
C ALA A 207 12.10 7.68 7.80
N ALA A 208 11.71 7.15 6.63
CA ALA A 208 11.39 7.98 5.47
C ALA A 208 10.23 8.96 5.76
N GLY A 209 9.17 8.48 6.41
CA GLY A 209 8.02 9.31 6.79
C GLY A 209 8.36 10.39 7.80
N LEU A 210 9.19 10.07 8.81
CA LEU A 210 9.67 11.05 9.79
C LEU A 210 10.59 12.10 9.15
N VAL A 211 11.46 11.71 8.21
CA VAL A 211 12.32 12.65 7.48
C VAL A 211 11.48 13.62 6.65
N LEU A 212 10.48 13.12 5.91
CA LEU A 212 9.56 13.99 5.16
C LEU A 212 8.76 14.93 6.08
N ALA A 213 8.24 14.41 7.19
CA ALA A 213 7.56 15.24 8.19
C ALA A 213 8.48 16.31 8.80
N GLY A 214 9.75 15.97 9.05
CA GLY A 214 10.77 16.91 9.51
C GLY A 214 11.02 18.03 8.49
N TRP A 215 11.11 17.70 7.20
CA TRP A 215 11.20 18.69 6.13
C TRP A 215 9.97 19.60 6.07
N GLU A 216 8.75 19.07 6.23
CA GLU A 216 7.54 19.89 6.27
C GLU A 216 7.54 20.88 7.46
N ILE A 217 8.00 20.43 8.64
CA ILE A 217 8.17 21.30 9.81
C ILE A 217 9.24 22.38 9.54
N HIS A 218 10.35 21.98 8.93
CA HIS A 218 11.43 22.91 8.55
C HIS A 218 10.94 23.97 7.56
N TRP A 219 10.21 23.57 6.51
CA TRP A 219 9.64 24.49 5.52
C TRP A 219 8.62 25.45 6.14
N ARG A 220 7.78 24.96 7.05
CA ARG A 220 6.88 25.82 7.82
C ARG A 220 7.63 26.89 8.61
N GLN A 221 8.76 26.55 9.22
CA GLN A 221 9.57 27.49 10.00
C GLN A 221 10.30 28.49 9.10
N GLN A 222 10.90 28.02 8.00
CA GLN A 222 11.69 28.85 7.08
C GLN A 222 10.85 29.82 6.24
N LEU A 223 9.72 29.35 5.71
CA LEU A 223 8.83 30.14 4.86
C LEU A 223 7.85 31.00 5.67
N GLY A 224 7.68 30.68 6.96
CA GLY A 224 6.59 31.19 7.77
C GLY A 224 5.23 30.59 7.37
N TRP A 225 4.23 30.74 8.25
CA TRP A 225 2.92 30.12 8.05
C TRP A 225 2.21 30.57 6.78
N TYR A 226 2.32 31.85 6.41
CA TYR A 226 1.61 32.41 5.26
C TYR A 226 2.04 31.78 3.92
N LEU A 227 3.35 31.72 3.66
CA LEU A 227 3.89 31.14 2.43
C LEU A 227 3.77 29.60 2.44
N TYR A 228 3.99 28.96 3.59
CA TYR A 228 3.77 27.52 3.72
C TYR A 228 2.33 27.14 3.39
N ARG A 229 1.35 27.89 3.92
CA ARG A 229 -0.08 27.66 3.65
C ARG A 229 -0.40 27.78 2.17
N LYS A 230 0.23 28.71 1.43
CA LYS A 230 0.09 28.81 -0.03
C LYS A 230 0.60 27.56 -0.74
N GLY A 231 1.77 27.03 -0.37
CA GLY A 231 2.26 25.79 -0.96
C GLY A 231 1.52 24.51 -0.50
N LEU A 232 0.77 24.58 0.61
CA LEU A 232 -0.08 23.50 1.12
C LEU A 232 -1.46 23.49 0.48
N LEU A 233 -2.10 24.66 0.35
CA LEU A 233 -3.44 24.81 -0.20
C LEU A 233 -3.45 25.13 -1.70
N GLY A 234 -2.30 25.43 -2.29
CA GLY A 234 -2.15 25.83 -3.68
C GLY A 234 -2.19 27.35 -3.87
N ASP A 235 -1.41 27.82 -4.83
CA ASP A 235 -1.34 29.21 -5.32
C ASP A 235 -0.84 29.19 -6.79
N ALA A 236 -1.04 30.28 -7.51
CA ALA A 236 -0.67 30.41 -8.92
C ALA A 236 0.81 30.14 -9.21
N SER A 237 1.69 30.42 -8.25
CA SER A 237 3.14 30.24 -8.39
C SER A 237 3.63 28.79 -8.21
N VAL A 238 2.80 27.91 -7.63
CA VAL A 238 3.19 26.54 -7.25
C VAL A 238 2.58 25.49 -8.20
N PHE A 239 1.64 25.91 -9.04
CA PHE A 239 0.90 25.06 -9.94
C PHE A 239 1.73 24.62 -11.15
N ARG A 240 1.91 23.30 -11.32
CA ARG A 240 2.70 22.73 -12.44
C ARG A 240 1.86 21.89 -13.39
N ALA A 241 0.88 21.15 -12.87
CA ALA A 241 -0.06 20.36 -13.66
C ALA A 241 -1.42 20.29 -12.95
N LEU A 242 -2.51 20.13 -13.73
CA LEU A 242 -3.89 20.22 -13.21
C LEU A 242 -4.19 19.22 -12.09
N LEU A 243 -3.71 17.99 -12.23
CA LEU A 243 -3.95 16.90 -11.30
C LEU A 243 -2.79 16.69 -10.31
N GLN A 244 -1.79 17.56 -10.33
CA GLN A 244 -0.67 17.48 -9.39
C GLN A 244 -1.05 18.17 -8.07
N PRO A 245 -0.98 17.46 -6.92
CA PRO A 245 -1.21 18.10 -5.63
C PRO A 245 -0.19 19.20 -5.35
N PRO A 246 -0.55 20.22 -4.54
CA PRO A 246 0.39 21.21 -4.05
C PRO A 246 1.61 20.54 -3.38
N VAL A 247 2.80 21.13 -3.55
CA VAL A 247 4.07 20.48 -3.19
C VAL A 247 4.16 20.05 -1.71
N HIS A 248 3.76 20.92 -0.78
CA HIS A 248 3.80 20.62 0.65
C HIS A 248 2.70 19.65 1.05
N TRP A 249 1.55 19.67 0.36
CA TRP A 249 0.50 18.68 0.56
C TRP A 249 0.96 17.30 0.11
N GLN A 250 1.64 17.21 -1.04
CA GLN A 250 2.21 15.96 -1.53
C GLN A 250 3.21 15.39 -0.52
N GLY A 251 4.14 16.21 -0.01
CA GLY A 251 5.11 15.81 1.01
C GLY A 251 4.43 15.29 2.28
N ALA A 252 3.46 16.03 2.81
CA ALA A 252 2.67 15.63 3.98
C ALA A 252 1.85 14.35 3.75
N ALA A 253 1.25 14.18 2.57
CA ALA A 253 0.49 12.98 2.20
C ALA A 253 1.40 11.74 2.14
N LEU A 254 2.59 11.86 1.54
CA LEU A 254 3.58 10.78 1.50
C LEU A 254 4.11 10.43 2.89
N ALA A 255 4.34 11.43 3.74
CA ALA A 255 4.68 11.21 5.14
C ALA A 255 3.56 10.46 5.89
N ALA A 256 2.30 10.87 5.72
CA ALA A 256 1.16 10.20 6.36
C ALA A 256 0.97 8.76 5.88
N LEU A 257 1.07 8.50 4.58
CA LEU A 257 0.97 7.16 4.00
C LEU A 257 2.09 6.24 4.48
N SER A 258 3.33 6.73 4.53
CA SER A 258 4.49 5.95 4.96
C SER A 258 4.45 5.64 6.46
N LEU A 259 4.13 6.62 7.31
CA LEU A 259 3.94 6.40 8.75
C LEU A 259 2.76 5.47 9.04
N GLY A 260 1.65 5.61 8.31
CA GLY A 260 0.50 4.72 8.42
C GLY A 260 0.83 3.28 8.03
N ALA A 261 1.60 3.08 6.95
CA ALA A 261 2.09 1.78 6.53
C ALA A 261 3.10 1.19 7.53
N ALA A 262 3.98 2.00 8.09
CA ALA A 262 4.92 1.59 9.14
C ALA A 262 4.17 1.13 10.41
N ALA A 263 3.18 1.90 10.85
CA ALA A 263 2.33 1.54 11.99
C ALA A 263 1.54 0.24 11.72
N ALA A 264 1.04 0.05 10.49
CA ALA A 264 0.39 -1.19 10.07
C ALA A 264 1.37 -2.39 10.11
N ALA A 265 2.63 -2.20 9.70
CA ALA A 265 3.67 -3.22 9.75
C ALA A 265 4.04 -3.58 11.20
N LEU A 266 4.23 -2.60 12.09
CA LEU A 266 4.49 -2.81 13.52
C LEU A 266 3.35 -3.60 14.19
N ARG A 267 2.10 -3.27 13.83
CA ARG A 267 0.90 -3.98 14.30
C ARG A 267 0.70 -5.35 13.64
N ARG A 268 1.52 -5.71 12.65
CA ARG A 268 1.35 -6.89 11.79
C ARG A 268 -0.09 -7.00 11.25
N ALA A 269 -0.65 -5.86 10.87
CA ALA A 269 -1.98 -5.79 10.29
C ALA A 269 -1.98 -6.47 8.92
N ALA A 270 -3.09 -7.09 8.53
CA ALA A 270 -3.18 -7.77 7.24
C ALA A 270 -3.09 -6.81 6.04
N LEU A 271 -3.30 -5.51 6.28
CA LEU A 271 -3.13 -4.43 5.30
C LEU A 271 -1.69 -3.90 5.19
N SER A 272 -0.75 -4.38 6.01
CA SER A 272 0.62 -3.86 6.05
C SER A 272 1.36 -4.02 4.73
N ARG A 273 1.27 -5.19 4.09
CA ARG A 273 1.92 -5.45 2.80
C ARG A 273 1.39 -4.54 1.66
N PRO A 274 0.09 -4.47 1.37
CA PRO A 274 -0.41 -3.59 0.32
C PRO A 274 -0.18 -2.10 0.65
N ALA A 275 -0.33 -1.68 1.91
CA ALA A 275 -0.03 -0.31 2.32
C ALA A 275 1.45 0.04 2.12
N ALA A 276 2.36 -0.88 2.47
CA ALA A 276 3.80 -0.70 2.28
C ALA A 276 4.18 -0.63 0.80
N LEU A 277 3.61 -1.49 -0.05
CA LEU A 277 3.85 -1.44 -1.50
C LEU A 277 3.37 -0.13 -2.12
N THR A 278 2.17 0.34 -1.74
CA THR A 278 1.63 1.61 -2.22
C THR A 278 2.49 2.79 -1.76
N ALA A 279 2.81 2.88 -0.47
CA ALA A 279 3.64 3.94 0.07
C ALA A 279 5.06 3.94 -0.55
N ALA A 280 5.69 2.78 -0.65
CA ALA A 280 7.03 2.65 -1.22
C ALA A 280 7.06 3.00 -2.71
N ALA A 281 6.08 2.58 -3.53
CA ALA A 281 6.03 2.96 -4.93
C ALA A 281 5.95 4.48 -5.12
N LEU A 282 5.09 5.15 -4.35
CA LEU A 282 4.93 6.60 -4.41
C LEU A 282 6.19 7.34 -3.90
N LEU A 283 6.80 6.87 -2.81
CA LEU A 283 8.06 7.41 -2.31
C LEU A 283 9.21 7.23 -3.29
N LEU A 284 9.27 6.08 -3.98
CA LEU A 284 10.31 5.81 -4.97
C LEU A 284 10.20 6.78 -6.16
N ALA A 285 8.99 7.03 -6.68
CA ALA A 285 8.80 8.03 -7.72
C ALA A 285 9.13 9.44 -7.23
N HIS A 286 8.71 9.81 -6.02
CA HIS A 286 9.04 11.10 -5.44
C HIS A 286 10.55 11.31 -5.31
N GLY A 287 11.26 10.33 -4.74
CA GLY A 287 12.73 10.35 -4.64
C GLY A 287 13.41 10.37 -6.00
N ALA A 288 12.94 9.57 -6.97
CA ALA A 288 13.49 9.54 -8.32
C ALA A 288 13.36 10.89 -9.04
N VAL A 289 12.20 11.55 -8.95
CA VAL A 289 12.00 12.90 -9.51
C VAL A 289 12.99 13.89 -8.89
N ALA A 290 13.15 13.88 -7.57
CA ALA A 290 14.12 14.74 -6.88
C ALA A 290 15.58 14.44 -7.29
N LEU A 291 15.93 13.16 -7.45
CA LEU A 291 17.26 12.74 -7.91
C LEU A 291 17.56 13.15 -9.35
N VAL A 292 16.59 13.02 -10.24
CA VAL A 292 16.75 13.47 -11.63
C VAL A 292 16.90 14.99 -11.68
N HIS A 293 16.12 15.72 -10.89
CA HIS A 293 16.23 17.18 -10.82
C HIS A 293 17.60 17.64 -10.29
N THR A 294 18.09 17.02 -9.21
CA THR A 294 19.43 17.30 -8.66
C THR A 294 20.55 16.92 -9.61
N ALA A 295 20.41 15.80 -10.35
CA ALA A 295 21.35 15.41 -11.38
C ALA A 295 21.42 16.43 -12.53
N ARG A 296 20.26 16.87 -13.03
CA ARG A 296 20.19 17.88 -14.10
C ARG A 296 20.69 19.25 -13.67
N ALA A 297 20.56 19.61 -12.39
CA ALA A 297 21.16 20.83 -11.85
C ALA A 297 22.71 20.77 -11.75
N GLY A 298 23.32 19.63 -12.13
CA GLY A 298 24.77 19.43 -12.05
C GLY A 298 25.27 19.37 -10.60
N ALA A 299 24.38 19.06 -9.64
CA ALA A 299 24.72 19.08 -8.21
C ALA A 299 25.72 17.96 -7.86
N PHE A 300 25.58 16.78 -8.48
CA PHE A 300 26.50 15.65 -8.24
C PHE A 300 27.94 15.90 -8.71
N GLY A 301 28.13 16.72 -9.76
CA GLY A 301 29.47 17.10 -10.22
C GLY A 301 30.14 18.16 -9.35
N ARG A 302 29.37 18.85 -8.48
CA ARG A 302 29.83 19.95 -7.64
C ARG A 302 29.56 19.72 -6.16
N LEU A 303 29.51 18.45 -5.73
CA LEU A 303 29.17 18.10 -4.34
C LEU A 303 30.01 18.89 -3.34
N ALA A 304 31.32 19.01 -3.51
CA ALA A 304 32.18 19.75 -2.57
C ALA A 304 31.83 21.27 -2.44
N ALA A 305 31.15 21.85 -3.42
CA ALA A 305 30.81 23.27 -3.47
C ALA A 305 29.33 23.58 -3.17
N LEU A 306 28.50 22.56 -2.90
CA LEU A 306 27.08 22.78 -2.57
C LEU A 306 26.92 23.35 -1.17
N SER A 307 25.85 24.13 -0.98
CA SER A 307 25.42 24.51 0.37
C SER A 307 25.00 23.28 1.18
N LEU A 308 25.18 23.33 2.51
CA LEU A 308 24.77 22.25 3.42
C LEU A 308 23.29 21.86 3.22
N ARG A 309 22.43 22.83 2.93
CA ARG A 309 21.01 22.59 2.64
C ARG A 309 20.84 21.69 1.41
N SER A 310 21.51 22.02 0.31
CA SER A 310 21.43 21.24 -0.93
C SER A 310 21.99 19.82 -0.75
N HIS A 311 23.01 19.65 0.09
CA HIS A 311 23.47 18.31 0.49
C HIS A 311 22.42 17.51 1.23
N LEU A 312 21.74 18.13 2.20
CA LEU A 312 20.70 17.47 2.99
C LEU A 312 19.49 17.12 2.12
N GLU A 313 19.10 17.99 1.18
CA GLU A 313 18.01 17.73 0.24
C GLU A 313 18.35 16.57 -0.70
N ALA A 314 19.56 16.57 -1.30
CA ALA A 314 20.02 15.47 -2.14
C ALA A 314 20.17 14.16 -1.36
N GLY A 315 20.76 14.20 -0.17
CA GLY A 315 20.92 13.05 0.72
C GLY A 315 19.56 12.48 1.16
N THR A 316 18.58 13.35 1.43
CA THR A 316 17.21 12.94 1.72
C THR A 316 16.58 12.23 0.52
N ALA A 317 16.73 12.77 -0.70
CA ALA A 317 16.19 12.15 -1.91
C ALA A 317 16.79 10.75 -2.14
N VAL A 318 18.11 10.59 -1.97
CA VAL A 318 18.80 9.30 -2.04
C VAL A 318 18.26 8.35 -0.97
N PHE A 319 18.19 8.80 0.29
CA PHE A 319 17.71 8.00 1.40
C PHE A 319 16.27 7.51 1.19
N VAL A 320 15.35 8.41 0.81
CA VAL A 320 13.94 8.09 0.57
C VAL A 320 13.81 7.09 -0.60
N ALA A 321 14.54 7.29 -1.69
CA ALA A 321 14.53 6.36 -2.83
C ALA A 321 15.07 4.97 -2.44
N ALA A 322 16.19 4.93 -1.71
CA ALA A 322 16.80 3.68 -1.26
C ALA A 322 15.91 2.94 -0.24
N ALA A 323 15.32 3.66 0.72
CA ALA A 323 14.39 3.11 1.69
C ALA A 323 13.14 2.54 0.99
N ALA A 324 12.57 3.27 0.04
CA ALA A 324 11.44 2.82 -0.75
C ALA A 324 11.77 1.55 -1.56
N LEU A 325 12.92 1.51 -2.23
CA LEU A 325 13.38 0.32 -2.95
C LEU A 325 13.57 -0.88 -2.01
N GLY A 326 14.20 -0.68 -0.85
CA GLY A 326 14.37 -1.71 0.18
C GLY A 326 13.03 -2.26 0.68
N VAL A 327 12.03 -1.39 0.85
CA VAL A 327 10.66 -1.78 1.24
C VAL A 327 9.99 -2.60 0.14
N LEU A 328 10.10 -2.20 -1.14
CA LEU A 328 9.55 -2.98 -2.26
C LEU A 328 10.16 -4.38 -2.29
N LEU A 329 11.48 -4.50 -2.17
CA LEU A 329 12.17 -5.79 -2.13
C LEU A 329 11.74 -6.63 -0.91
N ALA A 330 11.62 -6.02 0.27
CA ALA A 330 11.17 -6.71 1.47
C ALA A 330 9.70 -7.16 1.39
N ALA A 331 8.84 -6.37 0.75
CA ALA A 331 7.42 -6.64 0.60
C ALA A 331 7.12 -7.63 -0.54
N VAL A 332 7.99 -7.79 -1.54
CA VAL A 332 7.80 -8.77 -2.62
C VAL A 332 8.09 -10.20 -2.16
N ARG A 333 9.05 -10.40 -1.24
CA ARG A 333 9.44 -11.75 -0.78
C ARG A 333 8.25 -12.53 -0.17
N PRO A 334 7.91 -13.71 -0.71
CA PRO A 334 6.97 -14.64 -0.08
C PRO A 334 7.51 -15.03 1.30
N GLY A 335 6.64 -15.13 2.31
CA GLY A 335 7.05 -15.65 3.61
C GLY A 335 7.47 -17.11 3.45
N LEU A 336 8.75 -17.42 3.64
CA LEU A 336 9.19 -18.81 3.79
C LEU A 336 8.60 -19.35 5.11
N PRO A 337 8.08 -20.59 5.12
CA PRO A 337 7.70 -21.25 6.36
C PRO A 337 8.91 -21.33 7.29
N ASP A 338 8.67 -21.11 8.58
CA ASP A 338 9.70 -21.03 9.61
C ASP A 338 10.25 -22.43 9.89
N THR A 339 11.27 -22.86 9.13
CA THR A 339 11.93 -24.17 9.30
C THR A 339 12.68 -24.27 10.63
N SER A 340 12.97 -23.12 11.27
CA SER A 340 13.67 -23.06 12.56
C SER A 340 12.87 -23.64 13.74
N ARG A 341 11.54 -23.75 13.60
CA ARG A 341 10.65 -24.29 14.64
C ARG A 341 10.25 -25.75 14.41
N ASP A 342 10.62 -26.30 13.26
CA ASP A 342 10.27 -27.68 12.86
C ASP A 342 11.30 -28.71 13.35
N LEU A 343 12.48 -28.25 13.80
CA LEU A 343 13.48 -29.14 14.42
C LEU A 343 13.11 -29.58 15.84
N ASP A 344 12.22 -28.85 16.52
CA ASP A 344 11.70 -29.21 17.87
C ASP A 344 10.32 -29.92 17.81
N ALA A 345 9.80 -30.19 16.60
CA ALA A 345 8.44 -30.68 16.40
C ALA A 345 8.32 -32.21 16.23
N VAL A 346 9.34 -32.99 16.60
CA VAL A 346 9.19 -34.44 16.78
C VAL A 346 8.54 -34.70 18.14
N ARG A 347 7.23 -34.52 18.22
CA ARG A 347 6.46 -34.89 19.42
C ARG A 347 6.07 -36.36 19.35
N ALA A 348 6.50 -37.13 20.34
CA ALA A 348 6.04 -38.50 20.57
C ALA A 348 4.52 -38.52 20.77
N TYR A 349 3.89 -39.62 20.32
CA TYR A 349 2.46 -39.89 20.47
C TYR A 349 2.04 -39.74 21.96
N GLY A 350 1.05 -38.89 22.26
CA GLY A 350 0.54 -38.69 23.62
C GLY A 350 1.21 -37.59 24.45
N SER A 351 1.98 -36.68 23.86
CA SER A 351 2.64 -35.57 24.57
C SER A 351 1.73 -34.36 24.86
N ALA A 352 0.45 -34.37 24.46
CA ALA A 352 -0.52 -33.32 24.77
C ALA A 352 -1.43 -33.72 25.96
N PRO A 353 -1.61 -32.85 26.98
CA PRO A 353 -2.51 -33.14 28.10
C PRO A 353 -3.96 -33.22 27.58
N GLY A 354 -4.58 -34.40 27.68
CA GLY A 354 -5.98 -34.63 27.33
C GLY A 354 -6.25 -35.33 26.00
N GLU A 355 -5.22 -35.79 25.29
CA GLU A 355 -5.40 -36.56 24.06
C GLU A 355 -5.75 -38.02 24.39
N ALA A 356 -6.96 -38.46 24.04
CA ALA A 356 -7.44 -39.79 24.34
C ALA A 356 -6.70 -40.84 23.50
N ARG A 357 -6.05 -41.78 24.19
CA ARG A 357 -5.33 -42.89 23.58
C ARG A 357 -6.29 -43.78 22.80
N PRO A 358 -5.99 -44.15 21.54
CA PRO A 358 -6.77 -45.15 20.83
C PRO A 358 -6.79 -46.47 21.63
N PRO A 359 -7.94 -47.17 21.73
CA PRO A 359 -8.08 -48.35 22.59
C PRO A 359 -7.13 -49.52 22.29
N HIS A 360 -6.43 -49.49 21.14
CA HIS A 360 -5.50 -50.53 20.71
C HIS A 360 -4.05 -50.03 20.49
N ALA A 361 -3.69 -48.86 21.01
CA ALA A 361 -2.31 -48.40 20.93
C ALA A 361 -1.41 -49.23 21.89
N PRO A 362 -0.30 -49.83 21.43
CA PRO A 362 0.60 -50.60 22.30
C PRO A 362 1.16 -49.73 23.44
N PRO A 363 1.47 -50.31 24.63
CA PRO A 363 2.10 -49.59 25.75
C PRO A 363 3.34 -48.82 25.28
N PRO A 364 3.53 -47.55 25.73
CA PRO A 364 4.77 -46.86 25.45
C PRO A 364 5.94 -47.70 25.99
N PRO A 365 7.06 -47.78 25.26
CA PRO A 365 8.23 -48.52 25.73
C PRO A 365 8.68 -47.94 27.08
N SER A 366 8.87 -48.81 28.08
CA SER A 366 9.28 -48.42 29.43
C SER A 366 10.70 -47.85 29.51
N ARG A 367 11.47 -47.95 28.42
CA ARG A 367 12.77 -47.30 28.24
C ARG A 367 12.87 -46.79 26.81
N LEU A 368 13.08 -45.48 26.68
CA LEU A 368 13.55 -44.90 25.41
C LEU A 368 14.99 -45.35 25.17
N PRO A 369 15.40 -45.66 23.92
CA PRO A 369 16.79 -45.98 23.60
C PRO A 369 17.68 -44.77 23.92
N PRO A 370 18.96 -44.99 24.31
CA PRO A 370 19.89 -43.89 24.49
C PRO A 370 20.04 -43.10 23.18
N GLY A 371 19.75 -41.79 23.22
CA GLY A 371 19.86 -40.89 22.07
C GLY A 371 18.53 -40.43 21.44
N TRP A 372 17.39 -40.71 22.07
CA TRP A 372 16.07 -40.15 21.72
C TRP A 372 15.69 -38.96 22.59
#